data_AF-A0A4D4JFU3-F1
#
_entry.id   AF-A0A4D4JFU3-F1
#
_cell.length_a   1.000
_cell.length_b   1.000
_cell.length_c   1.000
_cell.angle_alpha   90.00
_cell.angle_beta   90.00
_cell.angle_gamma   90.00
#
_symmetry.space_group_name_H-M   'P 1'
#
loop_
_entity.id
_entity.type
_entity.pdbx_description
1 polymer ?
#
loop_
_entity_poly.entity_id
_entity_poly.type
_entity_poly.pdbx_seq_one_letter_code
_entity_poly.pdbx_strand_id
1 'polypeptide(L)'
;MSGLIRSLCRVRAVRHGLVTTALVLAVCAAVAGLSAASFAAATAELRTLTARAQAEVTAAAPASARVAWTLPDGRAAVATVPLAGHPLRPGTRTEVAYDPARPDHAVIPGAALLAGADRAAGGMAFAAVVALAVLAVSGWRLSSRARLTRRPATTLPVRRVRVQRGLITRSWLETERGPRRWVPVYFDPALVALPSPATVRVFGDPAVHRLVAAQVGDVTLYPSGAVVRAEPRGRRTDNPARPDEHAAQRGEEVVTLRRQWRADAALLVPAPFVGLFWSYLDGSGATGWLGATVVTAVLALWWAAIRGSDPS
;
A
#
# COMPACT_ATOMS: atom_id res chain seq x y z
N MET A 1 -5.57 -4.02 29.41
CA MET A 1 -5.29 -3.79 27.96
C MET A 1 -4.32 -2.62 27.72
N SER A 2 -4.38 -1.54 28.52
CA SER A 2 -3.56 -0.33 28.40
C SER A 2 -2.04 -0.56 28.51
N GLY A 3 -1.57 -1.42 29.41
CA GLY A 3 -0.13 -1.68 29.60
C GLY A 3 0.57 -2.36 28.42
N LEU A 4 -0.11 -3.30 27.76
CA LEU A 4 0.44 -4.06 26.63
C LEU A 4 0.51 -3.23 25.35
N ILE A 5 -0.43 -2.31 25.14
CA ILE A 5 -0.39 -1.35 24.03
C ILE A 5 0.78 -0.38 24.23
N ARG A 6 0.96 0.14 25.46
CA ARG A 6 2.03 1.08 25.77
C ARG A 6 3.42 0.45 25.62
N SER A 7 3.60 -0.83 25.97
CA SER A 7 4.88 -1.52 25.78
C SER A 7 5.18 -1.82 24.30
N LEU A 8 4.18 -2.23 23.52
CA LEU A 8 4.34 -2.44 22.07
C LEU A 8 4.67 -1.14 21.33
N CYS A 9 4.09 -0.01 21.72
CA CYS A 9 4.41 1.29 21.13
C CYS A 9 5.84 1.77 21.42
N ARG A 10 6.57 1.19 22.38
CA ARG A 10 7.99 1.50 22.59
C ARG A 10 8.89 0.82 21.55
N VAL A 11 8.42 -0.28 20.95
CA VAL A 11 9.16 -1.05 19.94
C VAL A 11 9.26 -0.24 18.65
N ARG A 12 10.47 0.06 18.20
CA ARG A 12 10.73 0.82 16.96
C ARG A 12 9.99 0.23 15.75
N ALA A 13 10.07 -1.09 15.58
CA ALA A 13 9.41 -1.79 14.48
C ALA A 13 7.89 -1.59 14.46
N VAL A 14 7.25 -1.58 15.64
CA VAL A 14 5.81 -1.32 15.76
C VAL A 14 5.50 0.12 15.40
N ARG A 15 6.26 1.10 15.91
CA ARG A 15 6.08 2.51 15.56
C ARG A 15 6.23 2.75 14.06
N HIS A 16 7.29 2.22 13.45
CA HIS A 16 7.52 2.38 12.02
C HIS A 16 6.41 1.72 11.19
N GLY A 17 6.00 0.50 11.54
CA GLY A 17 4.86 -0.16 10.92
C GLY A 17 3.58 0.65 11.04
N LEU A 18 3.26 1.17 12.23
CA LEU A 18 2.09 2.03 12.47
C LEU A 18 2.14 3.31 11.63
N VAL A 19 3.29 3.99 11.54
CA VAL A 19 3.46 5.19 10.71
C VAL A 19 3.21 4.87 9.23
N THR A 20 3.80 3.80 8.70
CA THR A 20 3.57 3.42 7.30
C THR A 20 2.13 2.97 7.03
N THR A 21 1.50 2.26 7.98
CA THR A 21 0.09 1.90 7.90
C THR A 21 -0.80 3.14 7.91
N ALA A 22 -0.55 4.08 8.83
CA ALA A 22 -1.30 5.34 8.89
C ALA A 22 -1.15 6.16 7.60
N LEU A 23 0.05 6.18 7.00
CA LEU A 23 0.28 6.83 5.71
C LEU A 23 -0.56 6.20 4.59
N VAL A 24 -0.60 4.87 4.50
CA VAL A 24 -1.45 4.18 3.51
C VAL A 24 -2.92 4.50 3.74
N LEU A 25 -3.38 4.44 4.99
CA LEU A 25 -4.78 4.75 5.32
C LEU A 25 -5.15 6.21 5.01
N ALA A 26 -4.25 7.15 5.26
CA ALA A 26 -4.46 8.56 4.92
C ALA A 26 -4.60 8.76 3.40
N VAL A 27 -3.75 8.11 2.60
CA VAL A 27 -3.86 8.14 1.14
C VAL A 27 -5.15 7.47 0.66
N CYS A 28 -5.50 6.30 1.19
CA CYS A 28 -6.76 5.63 0.86
C CYS A 28 -7.97 6.49 1.22
N ALA A 29 -7.96 7.16 2.37
CA ALA A 29 -9.02 8.07 2.78
C ALA A 29 -9.13 9.29 1.84
N ALA A 30 -8.00 9.87 1.43
CA ALA A 30 -7.98 10.97 0.46
C ALA A 30 -8.55 10.53 -0.90
N VAL A 31 -8.11 9.39 -1.43
CA VAL A 31 -8.63 8.82 -2.69
C VAL A 31 -10.13 8.52 -2.58
N ALA A 32 -10.56 7.88 -1.49
CA ALA A 32 -11.97 7.60 -1.26
C ALA A 32 -12.80 8.89 -1.14
N GLY A 33 -12.31 9.92 -0.46
CA GLY A 33 -12.99 11.21 -0.32
C GLY A 33 -13.15 11.94 -1.65
N LEU A 34 -12.08 12.02 -2.45
CA LEU A 34 -12.13 12.61 -3.80
C LEU A 34 -13.07 11.82 -4.73
N SER A 35 -13.04 10.49 -4.63
CA SER A 35 -13.91 9.61 -5.40
C SER A 35 -15.38 9.77 -4.98
N ALA A 36 -15.68 9.84 -3.68
CA ALA A 36 -17.01 10.07 -3.17
C ALA A 36 -17.59 11.43 -3.61
N ALA A 37 -16.77 12.49 -3.56
CA ALA A 37 -17.17 13.81 -4.05
C ALA A 37 -17.48 13.79 -5.55
N SER A 38 -16.64 13.14 -6.36
CA SER A 38 -16.85 13.00 -7.80
C SER A 38 -18.11 12.18 -8.12
N PHE A 39 -18.33 11.10 -7.37
CA PHE A 39 -19.53 10.26 -7.50
C PHE A 39 -20.80 11.03 -7.11
N ALA A 40 -20.77 11.80 -6.03
CA ALA A 40 -21.88 12.61 -5.58
C ALA A 40 -22.23 13.70 -6.60
N ALA A 41 -21.22 14.36 -7.19
CA ALA A 41 -21.42 15.34 -8.25
C ALA A 41 -22.07 14.69 -9.50
N ALA A 42 -21.53 13.56 -9.97
CA ALA A 42 -22.09 12.86 -11.11
C ALA A 42 -23.52 12.35 -10.85
N THR A 43 -23.79 11.86 -9.64
CA THR A 43 -25.12 11.40 -9.24
C THR A 43 -26.12 12.57 -9.18
N ALA A 44 -25.70 13.74 -8.67
CA ALA A 44 -26.53 14.93 -8.65
C ALA A 44 -26.92 15.35 -10.07
N GLU A 45 -25.97 15.31 -11.00
CA GLU A 45 -26.23 15.60 -12.42
C GLU A 45 -27.18 14.56 -13.05
N LEU A 46 -26.93 13.26 -12.85
CA LEU A 46 -27.77 12.19 -13.39
C LEU A 46 -29.20 12.22 -12.85
N ARG A 47 -29.42 12.69 -11.61
CA ARG A 47 -30.77 12.83 -11.02
C ARG A 47 -31.64 13.87 -11.73
N THR A 48 -31.04 14.82 -12.44
CA THR A 48 -31.80 15.80 -13.25
C THR A 48 -32.37 15.19 -14.53
N LEU A 49 -31.81 14.06 -14.98
CA LEU A 49 -32.15 13.40 -16.24
C LEU A 49 -33.33 12.43 -16.08
N THR A 50 -34.52 13.00 -15.92
CA THR A 50 -35.75 12.29 -15.56
C THR A 50 -36.52 11.71 -16.74
N ALA A 51 -36.33 12.23 -17.96
CA ALA A 51 -36.99 11.73 -19.16
C ALA A 51 -36.06 10.86 -20.03
N ARG A 52 -36.68 9.99 -20.83
CA ARG A 52 -36.01 9.04 -21.73
C ARG A 52 -36.63 9.11 -23.12
N ALA A 53 -35.81 8.97 -24.16
CA ALA A 53 -36.23 8.88 -25.55
C ALA A 53 -35.27 8.03 -26.37
N GLN A 54 -35.66 7.70 -27.60
CA GLN A 54 -34.75 7.15 -28.60
C GLN A 54 -34.14 8.31 -29.40
N ALA A 55 -32.81 8.36 -29.46
CA ALA A 55 -32.07 9.35 -30.21
C ALA A 55 -31.29 8.70 -31.35
N GLU A 56 -30.99 9.49 -32.37
CA GLU A 56 -30.09 9.14 -33.45
C GLU A 56 -28.81 9.96 -33.36
N VAL A 57 -27.66 9.29 -33.49
CA VAL A 57 -26.35 9.95 -33.58
C VAL A 57 -26.24 10.64 -34.93
N THR A 58 -26.28 11.97 -34.95
CA THR A 58 -26.21 12.77 -36.18
C THR A 58 -24.78 13.09 -36.59
N ALA A 59 -23.88 13.24 -35.63
CA ALA A 59 -22.46 13.44 -35.86
C ALA A 59 -21.65 12.84 -34.71
N ALA A 60 -20.40 12.46 -35.00
CA ALA A 60 -19.49 11.94 -33.99
C ALA A 60 -18.10 12.55 -34.16
N ALA A 61 -17.48 12.88 -33.04
CA ALA A 61 -16.10 13.30 -32.90
C ALA A 61 -15.40 12.35 -31.92
N PRO A 62 -14.05 12.35 -31.85
CA PRO A 62 -13.30 11.37 -31.05
C PRO A 62 -13.72 11.24 -29.59
N ALA A 63 -14.22 12.31 -28.96
CA ALA A 63 -14.61 12.33 -27.54
C ALA A 63 -16.04 12.88 -27.31
N SER A 64 -16.86 12.96 -28.36
CA SER A 64 -18.24 13.46 -28.23
C SER A 64 -19.13 12.99 -29.37
N ALA A 65 -20.41 12.77 -29.09
CA ALA A 65 -21.42 12.52 -30.10
C ALA A 65 -22.51 13.59 -30.06
N ARG A 66 -22.95 14.04 -31.24
CA ARG A 66 -24.13 14.87 -31.38
C ARG A 66 -25.33 13.96 -31.63
N VAL A 67 -26.33 14.03 -30.77
CA VAL A 67 -27.53 13.18 -30.84
C VAL A 67 -28.78 14.04 -31.00
N ALA A 68 -29.74 13.57 -31.78
CA ALA A 68 -31.01 14.23 -32.01
C ALA A 68 -32.17 13.28 -31.70
N TRP A 69 -33.23 13.82 -31.09
CA TRP A 69 -34.45 13.07 -30.75
C TRP A 69 -35.67 14.00 -30.76
N THR A 70 -36.85 13.41 -30.68
CA THR A 70 -38.12 14.14 -30.64
C THR A 70 -38.65 14.22 -29.22
N LEU A 71 -39.02 15.42 -28.78
CA LEU A 71 -39.67 15.67 -27.50
C LEU A 71 -41.15 15.26 -27.54
N PRO A 72 -41.81 15.07 -26.39
CA PRO A 72 -43.23 14.70 -26.33
C PRO A 72 -44.17 15.68 -27.04
N ASP A 73 -43.76 16.95 -27.20
CA ASP A 73 -44.50 18.00 -27.90
C ASP A 73 -44.23 18.04 -29.42
N GLY A 74 -43.47 17.08 -29.96
CA GLY A 74 -43.12 16.98 -31.37
C GLY A 74 -41.92 17.84 -31.79
N ARG A 75 -41.35 18.67 -30.91
CA ARG A 75 -40.15 19.45 -31.24
C ARG A 75 -38.90 18.56 -31.28
N ALA A 76 -37.96 18.89 -32.16
CA ALA A 76 -36.66 18.23 -32.19
C ALA A 76 -35.74 18.83 -31.10
N ALA A 77 -35.07 17.95 -30.36
CA ALA A 77 -34.01 18.30 -29.42
C ALA A 77 -32.68 17.73 -29.92
N VAL A 78 -31.60 18.45 -29.62
CA VAL A 78 -30.24 18.08 -30.02
C VAL A 78 -29.29 18.37 -28.87
N ALA A 79 -28.41 17.42 -28.56
CA ALA A 79 -27.38 17.58 -27.54
C ALA A 79 -26.02 17.09 -28.05
N THR A 80 -24.95 17.70 -27.54
CA THR A 80 -23.59 17.20 -27.73
C THR A 80 -23.16 16.52 -26.44
N VAL A 81 -23.02 15.20 -26.49
CA VAL A 81 -22.73 14.36 -25.33
C VAL A 81 -21.25 13.96 -25.34
N PRO A 82 -20.46 14.33 -24.32
CA PRO A 82 -19.09 13.84 -24.18
C PRO A 82 -19.06 12.32 -23.98
N LEU A 83 -18.13 11.62 -24.62
CA LEU A 83 -17.95 10.17 -24.55
C LEU A 83 -16.64 9.81 -23.86
N ALA A 84 -16.63 8.70 -23.10
CA ALA A 84 -15.41 8.17 -22.47
C ALA A 84 -14.68 7.11 -23.32
N GLY A 85 -15.20 6.78 -24.51
CA GLY A 85 -14.68 5.68 -25.32
C GLY A 85 -14.77 5.97 -26.81
N HIS A 86 -14.92 4.90 -27.59
CA HIS A 86 -14.91 4.97 -29.04
C HIS A 86 -16.06 5.85 -29.57
N PRO A 87 -15.80 6.64 -30.63
CA PRO A 87 -16.84 7.42 -31.27
C PRO A 87 -17.95 6.50 -31.80
N LEU A 88 -19.19 6.88 -31.56
CA LEU A 88 -20.35 6.19 -32.14
C LEU A 88 -20.42 6.49 -33.64
N ARG A 89 -20.96 5.56 -34.44
CA ARG A 89 -21.16 5.81 -35.86
C ARG A 89 -22.38 6.72 -36.07
N PRO A 90 -22.32 7.73 -36.94
CA PRO A 90 -23.53 8.44 -37.37
C PRO A 90 -24.59 7.46 -37.88
N GLY A 91 -25.86 7.76 -37.61
CA GLY A 91 -27.02 6.88 -37.88
C GLY A 91 -27.27 5.81 -36.81
N THR A 92 -26.40 5.67 -35.81
CA THR A 92 -26.64 4.75 -34.68
C THR A 92 -27.81 5.24 -33.84
N ARG A 93 -28.80 4.38 -33.61
CA ARG A 93 -29.88 4.63 -32.64
C ARG A 93 -29.42 4.26 -31.23
N THR A 94 -29.71 5.12 -30.27
CA THR A 94 -29.33 4.93 -28.87
C THR A 94 -30.40 5.50 -27.94
N GLU A 95 -30.45 5.00 -26.72
CA GLU A 95 -31.29 5.59 -25.68
C GLU A 95 -30.65 6.89 -25.18
N VAL A 96 -31.45 7.94 -25.04
CA VAL A 96 -31.03 9.21 -24.45
C VAL A 96 -31.81 9.47 -23.17
N ALA A 97 -31.10 9.86 -22.12
CA ALA A 97 -31.67 10.46 -20.92
C ALA A 97 -31.46 11.96 -20.96
N TYR A 98 -32.48 12.74 -20.65
CA TYR A 98 -32.39 14.20 -20.72
C TYR A 98 -33.17 14.88 -19.59
N ASP A 99 -32.79 16.12 -19.28
CA ASP A 99 -33.53 17.03 -18.42
C ASP A 99 -34.69 17.65 -19.23
N PRO A 100 -35.97 17.40 -18.90
CA PRO A 100 -37.10 17.99 -19.64
C PRO A 100 -37.10 19.52 -19.65
N ALA A 101 -36.54 20.16 -18.61
CA ALA A 101 -36.43 21.61 -18.53
C ALA A 101 -35.28 22.16 -19.36
N ARG A 102 -34.26 21.34 -19.65
CA ARG A 102 -33.09 21.67 -20.48
C ARG A 102 -32.73 20.50 -21.40
N PRO A 103 -33.46 20.31 -22.52
CA PRO A 103 -33.27 19.15 -23.38
C PRO A 103 -31.86 19.03 -24.00
N ASP A 104 -31.09 20.11 -24.06
CA ASP A 104 -29.68 20.09 -24.48
C ASP A 104 -28.75 19.41 -23.47
N HIS A 105 -29.20 19.25 -22.21
CA HIS A 105 -28.50 18.50 -21.18
C HIS A 105 -28.97 17.04 -21.18
N ALA A 106 -28.17 16.19 -21.84
CA ALA A 106 -28.50 14.80 -22.06
C ALA A 106 -27.29 13.87 -21.94
N VAL A 107 -27.55 12.60 -21.64
CA VAL A 107 -26.55 11.52 -21.65
C VAL A 107 -27.05 10.31 -22.41
N ILE A 108 -26.10 9.57 -22.97
CA ILE A 108 -26.31 8.30 -23.68
C ILE A 108 -25.40 7.22 -23.08
N PRO A 109 -25.64 5.92 -23.32
CA PRO A 109 -24.70 4.88 -22.97
C PRO A 109 -23.29 5.18 -23.50
N GLY A 110 -22.28 5.04 -22.63
CA GLY A 110 -20.89 5.40 -22.95
C GLY A 110 -20.53 6.88 -22.74
N ALA A 111 -21.48 7.70 -22.26
CA ALA A 111 -21.21 9.09 -21.89
C ALA A 111 -20.12 9.19 -20.81
N ALA A 112 -19.30 10.23 -20.92
CA ALA A 112 -18.21 10.49 -19.99
C ALA A 112 -18.67 10.68 -18.55
N LEU A 113 -19.89 11.20 -18.35
CA LEU A 113 -20.51 11.33 -17.03
C LEU A 113 -20.72 9.97 -16.35
N LEU A 114 -21.27 8.99 -17.09
CA LEU A 114 -21.51 7.63 -16.58
C LEU A 114 -20.18 6.93 -16.27
N ALA A 115 -19.23 6.99 -17.19
CA ALA A 115 -17.89 6.43 -16.96
C ALA A 115 -17.14 7.14 -15.81
N GLY A 116 -17.39 8.44 -15.61
CA GLY A 116 -16.89 9.19 -14.46
C GLY A 116 -17.45 8.67 -13.14
N ALA A 117 -18.77 8.44 -13.08
CA ALA A 117 -19.43 7.86 -11.91
C ALA A 117 -18.93 6.44 -11.61
N ASP A 118 -18.81 5.58 -12.63
CA ASP A 118 -18.31 4.21 -12.47
C ASP A 118 -16.86 4.19 -11.96
N ARG A 119 -15.99 5.03 -12.52
CA ARG A 119 -14.60 5.17 -12.05
C ARG A 119 -14.52 5.69 -10.62
N ALA A 120 -15.37 6.65 -10.26
CA ALA A 120 -15.45 7.16 -8.90
C ALA A 120 -15.91 6.07 -7.92
N ALA A 121 -16.91 5.27 -8.26
CA ALA A 121 -17.30 4.11 -7.47
C ALA A 121 -16.15 3.09 -7.33
N GLY A 122 -15.45 2.80 -8.44
CA GLY A 122 -14.26 1.94 -8.45
C GLY A 122 -13.14 2.46 -7.55
N GLY A 123 -12.87 3.76 -7.56
CA GLY A 123 -11.87 4.40 -6.71
C GLY A 123 -12.17 4.24 -5.21
N MET A 124 -13.44 4.39 -4.80
CA MET A 124 -13.87 4.13 -3.42
C MET A 124 -13.67 2.66 -3.03
N ALA A 125 -14.14 1.72 -3.87
CA ALA A 125 -14.04 0.29 -3.61
C ALA A 125 -12.57 -0.17 -3.53
N PHE A 126 -11.74 0.28 -4.46
CA PHE A 126 -10.30 -0.02 -4.46
C PHE A 126 -9.62 0.49 -3.19
N ALA A 127 -9.85 1.76 -2.81
CA ALA A 127 -9.28 2.33 -1.59
C ALA A 127 -9.71 1.55 -0.33
N ALA A 128 -10.98 1.15 -0.25
CA ALA A 128 -11.51 0.34 0.85
C ALA A 128 -10.83 -1.04 0.92
N VAL A 129 -10.70 -1.75 -0.20
CA VAL A 129 -10.04 -3.06 -0.27
C VAL A 129 -8.58 -2.95 0.16
N VAL A 130 -7.84 -1.96 -0.33
CA VAL A 130 -6.44 -1.73 0.05
C VAL A 130 -6.32 -1.46 1.55
N ALA A 131 -7.15 -0.56 2.09
CA ALA A 131 -7.16 -0.24 3.51
C ALA A 131 -7.44 -1.47 4.39
N LEU A 132 -8.45 -2.27 4.03
CA LEU A 132 -8.80 -3.50 4.74
C LEU A 132 -7.68 -4.54 4.69
N ALA A 133 -7.05 -4.75 3.53
CA ALA A 133 -5.92 -5.67 3.38
C ALA A 133 -4.74 -5.25 4.25
N VAL A 134 -4.41 -3.95 4.25
CA VAL A 134 -3.33 -3.37 5.06
C VAL A 134 -3.60 -3.54 6.55
N LEU A 135 -4.82 -3.25 7.00
CA LEU A 135 -5.25 -3.43 8.39
C LEU A 135 -5.22 -4.90 8.80
N ALA A 136 -5.74 -5.80 7.96
CA ALA A 136 -5.76 -7.24 8.22
C ALA A 136 -4.34 -7.81 8.36
N VAL A 137 -3.45 -7.50 7.42
CA VAL A 137 -2.04 -7.96 7.46
C VAL A 137 -1.31 -7.37 8.66
N SER A 138 -1.48 -6.06 8.94
CA SER A 138 -0.83 -5.39 10.07
C SER A 138 -1.33 -5.96 11.41
N GLY A 139 -2.65 -6.12 11.55
CA GLY A 139 -3.30 -6.68 12.73
C GLY A 139 -2.89 -8.13 12.97
N TRP A 140 -2.89 -8.97 11.93
CA TRP A 140 -2.38 -10.34 11.99
C TRP A 140 -0.91 -10.40 12.42
N ARG A 141 -0.06 -9.52 11.87
CA ARG A 141 1.34 -9.48 12.24
C ARG A 141 1.56 -9.06 13.69
N LEU A 142 0.83 -8.07 14.16
CA LEU A 142 0.89 -7.61 15.54
C LEU A 142 0.40 -8.70 16.50
N SER A 143 -0.74 -9.32 16.22
CA SER A 143 -1.35 -10.36 17.08
C SER A 143 -0.49 -11.62 17.17
N SER A 144 0.05 -12.08 16.04
CA SER A 144 0.95 -13.24 15.98
C SER A 144 2.27 -13.02 16.73
N ARG A 145 2.72 -11.77 16.89
CA ARG A 145 3.99 -11.41 17.55
C ARG A 145 3.82 -11.03 19.01
N ALA A 146 2.68 -10.43 19.38
CA ALA A 146 2.42 -9.96 20.74
C ALA A 146 2.48 -11.06 21.80
N ARG A 147 2.32 -12.33 21.42
CA ARG A 147 2.35 -13.48 22.34
C ARG A 147 3.71 -14.20 22.40
N LEU A 148 4.68 -13.81 21.57
CA LEU A 148 5.96 -14.54 21.47
C LEU A 148 6.74 -14.49 22.78
N THR A 149 6.74 -13.36 23.48
CA THR A 149 7.46 -13.17 24.75
C THR A 149 6.85 -13.94 25.93
N ARG A 150 5.68 -14.58 25.74
CA ARG A 150 5.08 -15.47 26.75
C ARG A 150 5.61 -16.91 26.68
N ARG A 151 6.38 -17.24 25.64
CA ARG A 151 6.97 -18.56 25.50
C ARG A 151 8.16 -18.73 26.43
N PRO A 152 8.53 -19.97 26.81
CA PRO A 152 9.76 -20.22 27.55
C PRO A 152 10.96 -19.60 26.87
N ALA A 153 11.82 -18.96 27.65
CA ALA A 153 13.04 -18.32 27.16
C ALA A 153 14.23 -19.27 27.34
N THR A 154 15.03 -19.43 26.29
CA THR A 154 16.31 -20.14 26.32
C THR A 154 17.44 -19.21 25.94
N THR A 155 18.62 -19.46 26.46
CA THR A 155 19.80 -18.63 26.18
C THR A 155 20.60 -19.26 25.05
N LEU A 156 20.83 -18.52 23.96
CA LEU A 156 21.53 -19.01 22.78
C LEU A 156 22.61 -18.02 22.32
N PRO A 157 23.80 -18.50 21.95
CA PRO A 157 24.77 -17.68 21.24
C PRO A 157 24.29 -17.44 19.81
N VAL A 158 24.30 -16.18 19.40
CA VAL A 158 23.89 -15.73 18.07
C VAL A 158 24.91 -14.76 17.46
N ARG A 159 24.92 -14.68 16.14
CA ARG A 159 25.57 -13.61 15.38
C ARG A 159 24.53 -12.77 14.68
N ARG A 160 24.68 -11.44 14.70
CA ARG A 160 23.94 -10.60 13.77
C ARG A 160 24.58 -10.72 12.39
N VAL A 161 23.72 -10.98 11.41
CA VAL A 161 24.08 -10.98 10.01
C VAL A 161 23.14 -10.05 9.25
N ARG A 162 23.70 -9.11 8.50
CA ARG A 162 22.95 -8.27 7.57
C ARG A 162 23.06 -8.89 6.18
N VAL A 163 21.91 -9.08 5.52
CA VAL A 163 21.88 -9.63 4.16
C VAL A 163 21.17 -8.68 3.23
N GLN A 164 21.88 -8.28 2.16
CA GLN A 164 21.36 -7.44 1.09
C GLN A 164 21.00 -8.29 -0.12
N ARG A 165 19.74 -8.24 -0.54
CA ARG A 165 19.24 -8.88 -1.77
C ARG A 165 18.64 -7.82 -2.69
N GLY A 166 19.39 -7.45 -3.72
CA GLY A 166 19.05 -6.31 -4.58
C GLY A 166 19.05 -5.02 -3.77
N LEU A 167 17.92 -4.34 -3.75
CA LEU A 167 17.74 -3.05 -3.07
C LEU A 167 17.21 -3.19 -1.63
N ILE A 168 16.94 -4.42 -1.17
CA ILE A 168 16.40 -4.67 0.17
C ILE A 168 17.50 -5.25 1.05
N THR A 169 17.74 -4.59 2.18
CA THR A 169 18.64 -5.06 3.23
C THR A 169 17.83 -5.50 4.44
N ARG A 170 18.22 -6.62 5.06
CA ARG A 170 17.52 -7.20 6.20
C ARG A 170 18.49 -7.73 7.25
N SER A 171 18.14 -7.52 8.53
CA SER A 171 18.85 -8.11 9.66
C SER A 171 18.37 -9.52 9.99
N TRP A 172 19.32 -10.39 10.29
CA TRP A 172 19.14 -11.77 10.72
C TRP A 172 19.96 -12.06 11.97
N LEU A 173 19.50 -13.01 12.78
CA LEU A 173 20.28 -13.65 13.82
C LEU A 173 20.59 -15.08 13.38
N GLU A 174 21.87 -15.42 13.29
CA GLU A 174 22.36 -16.78 13.05
C GLU A 174 22.60 -17.46 14.39
N THR A 175 21.99 -18.62 14.64
CA THR A 175 22.23 -19.40 15.86
C THR A 175 23.52 -20.22 15.74
N GLU A 176 24.41 -20.13 16.73
CA GLU A 176 25.68 -20.88 16.69
C GLU A 176 25.59 -22.29 17.30
N ARG A 177 24.83 -22.45 18.40
CA ARG A 177 24.66 -23.74 19.07
C ARG A 177 23.42 -24.47 18.53
N GLY A 178 23.58 -25.76 18.24
CA GLY A 178 22.55 -26.60 17.63
C GLY A 178 22.54 -26.51 16.10
N PRO A 179 21.47 -26.95 15.43
CA PRO A 179 21.40 -26.84 13.98
C PRO A 179 21.32 -25.37 13.59
N ARG A 180 22.14 -24.92 12.63
CA ARG A 180 22.14 -23.52 12.18
C ARG A 180 20.73 -23.09 11.76
N ARG A 181 20.26 -21.99 12.34
CA ARG A 181 18.98 -21.36 12.05
C ARG A 181 19.18 -19.87 11.87
N TRP A 182 18.38 -19.33 10.97
CA TRP A 182 18.41 -17.93 10.58
C TRP A 182 17.09 -17.31 10.97
N VAL A 183 17.13 -16.44 11.98
CA VAL A 183 15.96 -15.75 12.52
C VAL A 183 15.93 -14.34 11.95
N PRO A 184 15.01 -14.02 11.02
CA PRO A 184 14.91 -12.67 10.52
C PRO A 184 14.25 -11.76 11.56
N VAL A 185 14.88 -10.63 11.88
CA VAL A 185 14.40 -9.68 12.87
C VAL A 185 14.06 -8.34 12.23
N TYR A 186 13.22 -7.53 12.88
CA TYR A 186 13.10 -6.13 12.50
C TYR A 186 14.35 -5.36 12.94
N PHE A 187 14.74 -4.34 12.17
CA PHE A 187 15.87 -3.52 12.56
C PHE A 187 15.58 -2.74 13.86
N ASP A 188 16.52 -2.84 14.78
CA ASP A 188 16.58 -2.10 16.03
C ASP A 188 18.03 -1.63 16.24
N PRO A 189 18.28 -0.43 16.77
CA PRO A 189 19.64 0.10 16.93
C PRO A 189 20.52 -0.77 17.82
N ALA A 190 19.94 -1.52 18.77
CA ALA A 190 20.67 -2.48 19.61
C ALA A 190 21.37 -3.57 18.77
N LEU A 191 20.90 -3.84 17.55
CA LEU A 191 21.55 -4.76 16.62
C LEU A 191 22.89 -4.22 16.11
N VAL A 192 23.04 -2.90 15.95
CA VAL A 192 24.30 -2.30 15.48
C VAL A 192 25.41 -2.47 16.51
N ALA A 193 25.07 -2.35 17.79
CA ALA A 193 26.01 -2.50 18.89
C ALA A 193 26.24 -3.96 19.33
N LEU A 194 25.54 -4.93 18.75
CA LEU A 194 25.63 -6.33 19.16
C LEU A 194 27.00 -6.92 18.75
N PRO A 195 27.86 -7.35 19.68
CA PRO A 195 29.09 -8.04 19.32
C PRO A 195 28.80 -9.40 18.68
N SER A 196 29.73 -9.91 17.88
CA SER A 196 29.59 -11.20 17.20
C SER A 196 30.70 -12.17 17.63
N PRO A 197 30.41 -13.23 18.43
CA PRO A 197 29.09 -13.67 18.89
C PRO A 197 28.57 -12.94 20.14
N ALA A 198 27.25 -12.96 20.32
CA ALA A 198 26.58 -12.48 21.54
C ALA A 198 25.59 -13.52 22.07
N THR A 199 25.48 -13.62 23.39
CA THR A 199 24.50 -14.47 24.06
C THR A 199 23.20 -13.71 24.25
N VAL A 200 22.09 -14.23 23.69
CA VAL A 200 20.77 -13.58 23.75
C VAL A 200 19.73 -14.53 24.35
N ARG A 201 18.67 -13.96 24.94
CA ARG A 201 17.50 -14.73 25.37
C ARG A 201 16.56 -14.89 24.19
N VAL A 202 16.16 -16.09 23.85
CA VAL A 202 15.25 -16.40 22.74
C VAL A 202 13.95 -16.97 23.31
N PHE A 203 12.83 -16.36 22.97
CA PHE A 203 11.50 -16.82 23.37
C PHE A 203 10.95 -17.83 22.37
N GLY A 204 10.88 -19.09 22.80
CA GLY A 204 10.62 -20.26 21.95
C GLY A 204 11.91 -20.88 21.39
N ASP A 205 11.76 -22.06 20.79
CA ASP A 205 12.86 -22.81 20.18
C ASP A 205 12.95 -22.57 18.66
N PRO A 206 14.05 -21.99 18.11
CA PRO A 206 14.22 -21.78 16.67
C PRO A 206 14.38 -23.06 15.84
N ALA A 207 14.66 -24.21 16.46
CA ALA A 207 14.71 -25.50 15.77
C ALA A 207 13.31 -25.99 15.38
N VAL A 208 12.30 -25.69 16.20
CA VAL A 208 10.92 -26.19 16.07
C VAL A 208 9.94 -25.09 15.64
N HIS A 209 10.04 -23.90 16.22
CA HIS A 209 9.07 -22.84 16.03
C HIS A 209 9.35 -21.98 14.81
N ARG A 210 8.29 -21.71 14.03
CA ARG A 210 8.36 -20.84 12.85
C ARG A 210 8.66 -19.38 13.18
N LEU A 211 8.26 -18.90 14.36
CA LEU A 211 8.49 -17.52 14.82
C LEU A 211 9.06 -17.57 16.23
N VAL A 212 10.16 -16.86 16.44
CA VAL A 212 10.79 -16.66 17.75
C VAL A 212 11.14 -15.20 17.91
N ALA A 213 11.08 -14.68 19.13
CA ALA A 213 11.59 -13.35 19.46
C ALA A 213 12.92 -13.49 20.20
N ALA A 214 13.84 -12.55 19.99
CA ALA A 214 15.09 -12.50 20.73
C ALA A 214 15.10 -11.27 21.65
N GLN A 215 15.81 -11.34 22.76
CA GLN A 215 16.01 -10.24 23.68
C GLN A 215 17.50 -10.00 23.88
N VAL A 216 17.91 -8.77 23.60
CA VAL A 216 19.28 -8.25 23.73
C VAL A 216 19.23 -7.17 24.81
N GLY A 217 19.83 -7.45 25.97
CA GLY A 217 19.64 -6.60 27.16
C GLY A 217 18.14 -6.44 27.46
N ASP A 218 17.67 -5.19 27.53
CA ASP A 218 16.26 -4.87 27.76
C ASP A 218 15.41 -4.77 26.49
N VAL A 219 16.02 -4.90 25.31
CA VAL A 219 15.34 -4.73 24.02
C VAL A 219 14.85 -6.07 23.48
N THR A 220 13.55 -6.15 23.20
CA THR A 220 12.96 -7.29 22.49
C THR A 220 12.96 -7.06 20.98
N LEU A 221 13.69 -7.93 20.28
CA LEU A 221 13.75 -8.03 18.83
C LEU A 221 12.66 -8.97 18.34
N TYR A 222 11.64 -8.40 17.70
CA TYR A 222 10.56 -9.19 17.09
C TYR A 222 10.96 -9.74 15.71
N PRO A 223 10.46 -10.93 15.34
CA PRO A 223 10.79 -11.52 14.06
C PRO A 223 10.10 -10.78 12.92
N SER A 224 10.83 -10.41 11.88
CA SER A 224 10.26 -9.85 10.66
C SER A 224 9.71 -10.93 9.72
N GLY A 225 10.00 -12.21 9.98
CA GLY A 225 9.56 -13.35 9.17
C GLY A 225 9.77 -14.70 9.86
N ALA A 226 9.59 -15.79 9.10
CA ALA A 226 9.79 -17.14 9.61
C ALA A 226 11.27 -17.47 9.78
N VAL A 227 11.59 -18.28 10.79
CA VAL A 227 12.92 -18.90 10.94
C VAL A 227 13.18 -19.80 9.74
N VAL A 228 14.38 -19.71 9.16
CA VAL A 228 14.79 -20.52 8.01
C VAL A 228 16.02 -21.38 8.33
N ARG A 229 16.13 -22.52 7.64
CA ARG A 229 17.20 -23.50 7.85
C ARG A 229 18.44 -23.25 6.98
N ALA A 230 18.24 -22.66 5.80
CA ALA A 230 19.29 -22.34 4.86
C ALA A 230 19.72 -20.88 5.01
N GLU A 231 20.98 -20.59 4.67
CA GLU A 231 21.49 -19.22 4.64
C GLU A 231 20.67 -18.35 3.68
N PRO A 232 20.22 -17.16 4.12
CA PRO A 232 19.47 -16.25 3.26
C PRO A 232 20.33 -15.80 2.08
N ARG A 233 19.75 -15.89 0.86
CA ARG A 233 20.42 -15.46 -0.37
C ARG A 233 20.67 -13.94 -0.37
N GLY A 234 21.91 -13.55 -0.66
CA GLY A 234 22.29 -12.14 -0.83
C GLY A 234 23.74 -11.89 -0.40
N ARG A 235 24.17 -10.62 -0.46
CA ARG A 235 25.48 -10.20 0.06
C ARG A 235 25.41 -10.13 1.59
N ARG A 236 26.27 -10.89 2.25
CA ARG A 236 26.39 -10.96 3.70
C ARG A 236 27.31 -9.87 4.24
N THR A 237 26.93 -9.27 5.37
CA THR A 237 27.79 -8.39 6.18
C THR A 237 27.60 -8.77 7.64
N ASP A 238 28.69 -9.15 8.31
CA ASP A 238 28.69 -9.50 9.73
C ASP A 238 29.05 -8.30 10.60
N ASN A 239 28.59 -8.33 11.85
CA ASN A 239 29.00 -7.35 12.86
C ASN A 239 30.45 -7.57 13.31
N PRO A 240 31.12 -6.52 13.84
CA PRO A 240 32.47 -6.64 14.39
C PRO A 240 32.51 -7.62 15.58
N ALA A 241 33.64 -8.31 15.73
CA ALA A 241 33.85 -9.29 16.80
C ALA A 241 34.10 -8.63 18.18
N ARG A 242 34.56 -7.37 18.19
CA ARG A 242 34.77 -6.59 19.42
C ARG A 242 33.66 -5.57 19.60
N PRO A 243 33.18 -5.34 20.84
CA PRO A 243 32.35 -4.19 21.16
C PRO A 243 33.06 -2.92 20.69
N ASP A 244 32.35 -2.07 19.94
CA ASP A 244 32.85 -0.76 19.53
C ASP A 244 32.26 0.30 20.47
N GLU A 245 33.13 1.10 21.08
CA GLU A 245 32.76 2.17 22.02
C GLU A 245 31.85 3.22 21.36
N HIS A 246 31.98 3.41 20.03
CA HIS A 246 31.14 4.32 19.25
C HIS A 246 29.90 3.63 18.65
N ALA A 247 29.64 2.35 18.94
CA ALA A 247 28.55 1.62 18.31
C ALA A 247 27.17 2.13 18.74
N ALA A 248 27.05 2.63 19.96
CA ALA A 248 25.82 3.28 20.44
C ALA A 248 25.54 4.58 19.68
N GLN A 249 26.56 5.43 19.48
CA GLN A 249 26.47 6.68 18.71
C GLN A 249 26.11 6.40 17.24
N ARG A 250 26.79 5.43 16.60
CA ARG A 250 26.45 4.98 15.24
C ARG A 250 25.04 4.39 15.15
N GLY A 251 24.62 3.66 16.19
CA GLY A 251 23.26 3.14 16.33
C GLY A 251 22.23 4.27 16.31
N GLU A 252 22.45 5.34 17.08
CA GLU A 252 21.60 6.54 17.17
C GLU A 252 21.50 7.31 15.84
N GLU A 253 22.62 7.49 15.13
CA GLU A 253 22.64 8.13 13.81
C GLU A 253 21.85 7.36 12.74
N VAL A 254 21.85 6.02 12.85
CA VAL A 254 21.14 5.12 11.94
C VAL A 254 19.63 5.09 12.21
N VAL A 255 19.16 5.55 13.38
CA VAL A 255 17.73 5.57 13.73
C VAL A 255 16.93 6.60 12.94
N THR A 256 17.60 7.57 12.33
CA THR A 256 16.92 8.69 11.67
C THR A 256 15.92 8.22 10.63
N LEU A 257 14.69 8.75 10.72
CA LEU A 257 13.60 8.46 9.77
C LEU A 257 14.06 8.66 8.32
N ARG A 258 14.89 9.68 8.09
CA ARG A 258 15.49 10.00 6.77
C ARG A 258 16.34 8.86 6.21
N ARG A 259 17.16 8.18 7.01
CA ARG A 259 17.95 7.02 6.54
C ARG A 259 17.04 5.83 6.21
N GLN A 260 16.01 5.61 7.03
CA GLN A 260 14.99 4.60 6.76
C GLN A 260 14.29 4.86 5.42
N TRP A 261 13.78 6.08 5.19
CA TRP A 261 13.16 6.44 3.92
C TRP A 261 14.10 6.31 2.73
N ARG A 262 15.38 6.64 2.88
CA ARG A 262 16.37 6.46 1.81
C ARG A 262 16.61 4.99 1.47
N ALA A 263 16.69 4.13 2.49
CA ALA A 263 16.81 2.69 2.28
C ALA A 263 15.57 2.11 1.57
N ASP A 264 14.38 2.62 1.90
CA ASP A 264 13.11 2.14 1.35
C ASP A 264 12.74 2.81 0.01
N ALA A 265 13.35 3.96 -0.34
CA ALA A 265 13.04 4.76 -1.53
C ALA A 265 13.20 3.97 -2.84
N ALA A 266 14.12 3.01 -2.87
CA ALA A 266 14.31 2.12 -3.99
C ALA A 266 13.02 1.35 -4.39
N LEU A 267 12.15 1.07 -3.41
CA LEU A 267 10.87 0.39 -3.66
C LEU A 267 9.81 1.31 -4.27
N LEU A 268 10.07 2.63 -4.35
CA LEU A 268 9.17 3.59 -4.99
C LEU A 268 9.32 3.61 -6.51
N VAL A 269 10.45 3.14 -7.04
CA VAL A 269 10.76 3.19 -8.48
C VAL A 269 9.67 2.57 -9.36
N PRO A 270 9.04 1.42 -9.02
CA PRO A 270 7.97 0.85 -9.83
C PRO A 270 6.66 1.66 -9.81
N ALA A 271 6.43 2.51 -8.81
CA ALA A 271 5.16 3.18 -8.58
C ALA A 271 4.65 4.01 -9.78
N PRO A 272 5.44 4.89 -10.41
CA PRO A 272 4.99 5.66 -11.57
C PRO A 272 4.66 4.78 -12.79
N PHE A 273 5.34 3.64 -12.95
CA PHE A 273 5.07 2.70 -14.04
C PHE A 273 3.76 1.95 -13.82
N VAL A 274 3.50 1.51 -12.58
CA VAL A 274 2.22 0.92 -12.19
C VAL A 274 1.10 1.94 -12.36
N GLY A 275 1.33 3.18 -11.95
CA GLY A 275 0.37 4.26 -12.15
C GLY A 275 0.07 4.53 -13.63
N LEU A 276 1.11 4.50 -14.49
CA LEU A 276 0.95 4.73 -15.93
C LEU A 276 0.14 3.61 -16.55
N PHE A 277 0.52 2.36 -16.27
CA PHE A 277 -0.21 1.18 -16.72
C PHE A 277 -1.69 1.24 -16.32
N TRP A 278 -1.97 1.58 -15.07
CA TRP A 278 -3.35 1.68 -14.59
C TRP A 278 -4.14 2.79 -15.30
N SER A 279 -3.55 4.00 -15.40
CA SER A 279 -4.19 5.14 -16.05
C SER A 279 -4.48 4.94 -17.53
N TYR A 280 -3.67 4.10 -18.18
CA TYR A 280 -3.87 3.69 -19.57
C TYR A 280 -5.04 2.72 -19.70
N LEU A 281 -5.18 1.76 -18.77
CA LEU A 281 -6.26 0.77 -18.79
C LEU A 281 -7.64 1.39 -18.51
N ASP A 282 -7.72 2.35 -17.60
CA ASP A 282 -9.01 2.93 -17.16
C ASP A 282 -9.33 4.31 -17.79
N GLY A 283 -8.44 4.82 -18.65
CA GLY A 283 -8.60 6.11 -19.32
C GLY A 283 -8.71 7.30 -18.36
N SER A 284 -8.23 7.17 -17.13
CA SER A 284 -8.27 8.22 -16.10
C SER A 284 -7.30 9.38 -16.34
N GLY A 285 -6.32 9.19 -17.22
CA GLY A 285 -5.33 10.21 -17.56
C GLY A 285 -4.46 10.60 -16.36
N ALA A 286 -4.07 11.87 -16.29
CA ALA A 286 -3.08 12.34 -15.32
C ALA A 286 -3.52 12.20 -13.84
N THR A 287 -4.81 12.33 -13.55
CA THR A 287 -5.34 12.26 -12.17
C THR A 287 -5.28 10.83 -11.64
N GLY A 288 -5.73 9.84 -12.43
CA GLY A 288 -5.62 8.44 -12.02
C GLY A 288 -4.19 7.93 -12.06
N TRP A 289 -3.35 8.42 -12.97
CA TRP A 289 -1.89 8.17 -12.92
C TRP A 289 -1.29 8.59 -11.57
N LEU A 290 -1.55 9.83 -11.14
CA LEU A 290 -1.05 10.36 -9.88
C LEU A 290 -1.60 9.56 -8.69
N GLY A 291 -2.91 9.30 -8.66
CA GLY A 291 -3.54 8.53 -7.60
C GLY A 291 -2.96 7.12 -7.45
N ALA A 292 -2.87 6.37 -8.56
CA ALA A 292 -2.31 5.02 -8.58
C ALA A 292 -0.82 5.00 -8.24
N THR A 293 -0.05 6.01 -8.67
CA THR A 293 1.36 6.17 -8.32
C THR A 293 1.52 6.38 -6.81
N VAL A 294 0.77 7.31 -6.22
CA VAL A 294 0.86 7.60 -4.78
C VAL A 294 0.44 6.39 -3.95
N VAL A 295 -0.66 5.71 -4.29
CA VAL A 295 -1.10 4.49 -3.58
C VAL A 295 -0.02 3.41 -3.65
N THR A 296 0.56 3.17 -4.83
CA THR A 296 1.61 2.16 -5.01
C THR A 296 2.87 2.52 -4.23
N ALA A 297 3.25 3.79 -4.22
CA ALA A 297 4.40 4.29 -3.46
C ALA A 297 4.23 4.03 -1.95
N VAL A 298 3.09 4.41 -1.36
CA VAL A 298 2.85 4.20 0.08
C VAL A 298 2.74 2.72 0.43
N LEU A 299 2.18 1.89 -0.45
CA LEU A 299 2.17 0.43 -0.28
C LEU A 299 3.56 -0.18 -0.32
N ALA A 300 4.44 0.31 -1.18
CA ALA A 300 5.82 -0.15 -1.27
C ALA A 300 6.60 0.16 0.03
N LEU A 301 6.38 1.33 0.61
CA LEU A 301 6.96 1.74 1.90
C LEU A 301 6.42 0.90 3.06
N TRP A 302 5.10 0.70 3.11
CA TRP A 302 4.47 -0.21 4.06
C TRP A 302 4.99 -1.64 3.95
N TRP A 303 5.20 -2.13 2.72
CA TRP A 303 5.78 -3.44 2.47
C TRP A 303 7.23 -3.55 2.97
N ALA A 304 8.04 -2.51 2.78
CA ALA A 304 9.40 -2.42 3.31
C ALA A 304 9.41 -2.54 4.84
N ALA A 305 8.55 -1.77 5.50
CA ALA A 305 8.37 -1.80 6.95
C ALA A 305 7.98 -3.20 7.44
N ILE A 306 7.04 -3.86 6.77
CA ILE A 306 6.59 -5.22 7.10
C ILE A 306 7.67 -6.28 6.88
N ARG A 307 8.49 -6.13 5.85
CA ARG A 307 9.63 -7.01 5.56
C ARG A 307 10.76 -6.83 6.59
N GLY A 308 10.77 -5.70 7.29
CA GLY A 308 11.78 -5.32 8.28
C GLY A 308 13.07 -4.88 7.62
N SER A 309 12.97 -3.91 6.72
CA SER A 309 14.14 -3.28 6.10
C SER A 309 15.11 -2.72 7.15
N ASP A 310 16.40 -2.87 6.85
CA ASP A 310 17.51 -2.44 7.70
C ASP A 310 18.22 -1.24 7.04
N PRO A 311 18.19 -0.04 7.67
CA PRO A 311 18.82 1.18 7.16
C PRO A 311 20.30 1.35 7.59
N SER A 312 20.87 0.41 8.35
CA SER A 312 22.29 0.42 8.74
C SER A 312 23.21 0.04 7.59
#